data_AF-A0AB35L3T0-F1
#
_entry.id   AF-A0AB35L3T0-F1
#
_cell.length_a   1.000
_cell.length_b   1.000
_cell.length_c   1.000
_cell.angle_alpha   90.00
_cell.angle_beta   90.00
_cell.angle_gamma   90.00
#
_symmetry.space_group_name_H-M   'P 1'
#
loop_
_entity.id
_entity.type
_entity.pdbx_description
1 polymer ?
#
loop_
_entity_poly.entity_id
_entity_poly.type
_entity_poly.pdbx_seq_one_letter_code
_entity_poly.pdbx_strand_id
1 'polypeptide(L)'
;MNRDINMTSHPLRVWAEYFLHVSAEAMFTDAPGRHECSFGLPDGEELNVVADTPDQLARKVIAELTSALASPPPALERSGIESCSSTVTQGCPKETTTMHSNDQASVQASKTYSKAKQVTVGVSSSRSMYDTLTRLAEKRGASAAEVTRQLVEQSLESFYIQVENSSPRKIFECYEQRLRSYEGETYQWMARLDHDLGMDVKIAAQEFKKSASQIVGYFVAEGLASCAEAQEFLQDACTNEEVEKALVTIEGFIGPGAKQLAQDVGLGKRRELMTQVLAGSVLAPTRLLAALAKRLELSTASLRRAFSLNLSQSAVPSHKAEGSPTVCVTAKTWREGVEALRLPKDEEQQLLELED
;
A
#
# COMPACT_ATOMS: atom_id res chain seq x y z
N MET A 1 -40.81 39.28 16.52
CA MET A 1 -40.18 38.34 17.47
C MET A 1 -38.98 37.73 16.78
N ASN A 2 -37.81 38.35 16.98
CA ASN A 2 -36.52 37.76 16.65
C ASN A 2 -36.31 36.53 17.53
N ARG A 3 -35.93 35.40 16.93
CA ARG A 3 -35.28 34.31 17.66
C ARG A 3 -33.83 34.29 17.19
N ASP A 4 -33.00 34.94 17.99
CA ASP A 4 -31.56 34.71 18.01
C ASP A 4 -31.33 33.23 18.34
N ILE A 5 -30.97 32.45 17.33
CA ILE A 5 -30.40 31.13 17.53
C ILE A 5 -28.91 31.38 17.77
N ASN A 6 -28.54 31.46 19.05
CA ASN A 6 -27.14 31.38 19.47
C ASN A 6 -26.58 30.02 19.03
N MET A 7 -25.98 29.96 17.83
CA MET A 7 -25.13 28.86 17.44
C MET A 7 -23.87 28.95 18.30
N THR A 8 -23.87 28.25 19.42
CA THR A 8 -22.65 27.91 20.15
C THR A 8 -21.64 27.35 19.15
N SER A 9 -20.51 28.04 19.01
CA SER A 9 -19.45 27.70 18.07
C SER A 9 -19.05 26.24 18.23
N HIS A 10 -19.18 25.46 17.16
CA HIS A 10 -18.75 24.06 17.17
C HIS A 10 -17.25 24.05 17.52
N PRO A 11 -16.80 23.36 18.59
CA PRO A 11 -15.42 23.49 19.06
C PRO A 11 -14.41 23.22 17.93
N LEU A 12 -14.64 22.18 17.14
CA LEU A 12 -13.82 21.83 15.96
C LEU A 12 -13.74 22.92 14.88
N ARG A 13 -14.79 23.75 14.75
CA ARG A 13 -14.79 24.86 13.80
C ARG A 13 -13.94 26.03 14.30
N VAL A 14 -13.97 26.29 15.61
CA VAL A 14 -13.06 27.27 16.24
C VAL A 14 -11.61 26.83 16.08
N TRP A 15 -11.34 25.53 16.25
CA TRP A 15 -10.03 24.94 16.01
C TRP A 15 -9.57 25.06 14.55
N ALA A 16 -10.46 24.79 13.59
CA ALA A 16 -10.13 24.92 12.18
C ALA A 16 -9.82 26.37 11.79
N GLU A 17 -10.61 27.33 12.28
CA GLU A 17 -10.38 28.77 12.04
C GLU A 17 -9.08 29.25 12.71
N TYR A 18 -8.75 28.73 13.90
CA TYR A 18 -7.48 28.99 14.59
C TYR A 18 -6.27 28.51 13.78
N PHE A 19 -6.26 27.25 13.33
CA PHE A 19 -5.14 26.72 12.53
C PHE A 19 -5.01 27.42 11.18
N LEU A 20 -6.12 27.81 10.56
CA LEU A 20 -6.11 28.60 9.33
C LEU A 20 -5.44 29.96 9.55
N HIS A 21 -5.75 30.65 10.65
CA HIS A 21 -5.14 31.93 10.98
C HIS A 21 -3.63 31.81 11.23
N VAL A 22 -3.22 30.88 12.11
CA VAL A 22 -1.80 30.60 12.39
C VAL A 22 -1.03 30.25 11.11
N SER A 23 -1.63 29.45 10.23
CA SER A 23 -1.00 29.08 8.94
C SER A 23 -0.86 30.26 7.97
N ALA A 24 -1.76 31.23 8.04
CA ALA A 24 -1.75 32.41 7.18
C ALA A 24 -0.71 33.46 7.62
N GLU A 25 -0.42 33.52 8.93
CA GLU A 25 0.59 34.44 9.49
C GLU A 25 1.98 33.81 9.65
N ALA A 26 2.13 32.52 9.38
CA ALA A 26 3.42 31.83 9.48
C ALA A 26 4.41 32.29 8.39
N MET A 27 5.52 32.86 8.84
CA MET A 27 6.66 33.22 8.02
C MET A 27 7.82 32.25 8.27
N PHE A 28 8.37 31.73 7.18
CA PHE A 28 9.50 30.80 7.22
C PHE A 28 10.74 31.47 6.64
N THR A 29 11.83 31.43 7.40
CA THR A 29 13.15 31.88 6.94
C THR A 29 14.10 30.69 6.95
N ASP A 30 14.77 30.47 5.84
CA ASP A 30 15.71 29.35 5.67
C ASP A 30 17.12 29.90 5.41
N ALA A 31 18.07 29.51 6.27
CA ALA A 31 19.49 29.78 6.13
C ALA A 31 20.30 28.48 6.34
N PRO A 32 21.52 28.37 5.78
CA PRO A 32 22.34 27.17 5.94
C PRO A 32 22.61 26.84 7.41
N GLY A 33 22.02 25.74 7.89
CA GLY A 33 22.13 25.29 9.29
C GLY A 33 21.24 26.04 10.28
N ARG A 34 20.27 26.84 9.82
CA ARG A 34 19.31 27.54 10.67
C ARG A 34 17.99 27.75 9.92
N HIS A 35 16.96 27.05 10.36
CA HIS A 35 15.59 27.21 9.90
C HIS A 35 14.77 27.91 10.99
N GLU A 36 14.01 28.91 10.61
CA GLU A 36 13.23 29.76 11.52
C GLU A 36 11.79 29.86 11.04
N CYS A 37 10.86 29.79 11.98
CA CYS A 37 9.43 29.98 11.76
C CYS A 37 8.90 30.97 12.79
N SER A 38 8.34 32.08 12.32
CA SER A 38 7.62 33.04 13.16
C SER A 38 6.15 33.08 12.79
N PHE A 39 5.25 33.11 13.77
CA PHE A 39 3.81 33.22 13.54
C PHE A 39 3.13 33.95 14.69
N GLY A 40 2.12 34.76 14.34
CA GLY A 40 1.22 35.38 15.30
C GLY A 40 0.18 34.40 15.81
N LEU A 41 -0.06 34.46 17.11
CA LEU A 41 -1.20 33.83 17.77
C LEU A 41 -2.38 34.80 17.81
N PRO A 42 -3.64 34.32 17.82
CA PRO A 42 -4.84 35.17 17.87
C PRO A 42 -4.97 36.09 19.09
N ASP A 43 -4.21 35.82 20.16
CA ASP A 43 -4.14 36.67 21.36
C ASP A 43 -3.11 37.81 21.22
N GLY A 44 -2.41 37.88 20.08
CA GLY A 44 -1.40 38.88 19.76
C GLY A 44 0.01 38.50 20.22
N GLU A 45 0.23 37.29 20.74
CA GLU A 45 1.58 36.79 21.03
C GLU A 45 2.26 36.31 19.75
N GLU A 46 3.53 36.66 19.55
CA GLU A 46 4.32 36.21 18.40
C GLU A 46 5.29 35.13 18.84
N LEU A 47 5.16 33.94 18.27
CA LEU A 47 6.06 32.82 18.53
C LEU A 47 7.12 32.75 17.44
N ASN A 48 8.38 32.60 17.86
CA ASN A 48 9.51 32.40 16.97
C ASN A 48 10.25 31.12 17.35
N VAL A 49 10.31 30.17 16.41
CA VAL A 49 10.89 28.84 16.59
C VAL A 49 12.07 28.68 15.65
N VAL A 50 13.22 28.29 16.20
CA VAL A 50 14.46 28.05 15.44
C VAL A 50 14.93 26.59 15.61
N ALA A 51 15.37 25.97 14.52
CA ALA A 51 15.98 24.65 14.53
C ALA A 51 17.04 24.47 13.44
N ASP A 52 17.90 23.46 13.62
CA ASP A 52 19.03 23.20 12.73
C ASP A 52 18.62 22.41 11.47
N THR A 53 17.44 21.77 11.50
CA THR A 53 16.86 21.06 10.35
C THR A 53 15.35 21.33 10.22
N PRO A 54 14.77 21.18 9.01
CA PRO A 54 13.33 21.39 8.79
C PRO A 54 12.44 20.46 9.62
N ASP A 55 12.83 19.19 9.78
CA ASP A 55 12.07 18.22 10.58
C ASP A 55 12.06 18.57 12.08
N GLN A 56 13.18 19.10 12.59
CA GLN A 56 13.25 19.58 13.96
C GLN A 56 12.43 20.86 14.14
N LEU A 57 12.41 21.74 13.14
CA LEU A 57 11.59 22.94 13.14
C LEU A 57 10.11 22.58 13.21
N ALA A 58 9.64 21.66 12.36
CA ALA A 58 8.24 21.21 12.36
C ALA A 58 7.82 20.61 13.71
N ARG A 59 8.66 19.75 14.30
CA ARG A 59 8.39 19.15 15.62
C ARG A 59 8.33 20.20 16.73
N LYS A 60 9.23 21.18 16.72
CA LYS A 60 9.23 22.26 17.72
C LYS A 60 8.01 23.18 17.55
N VAL A 61 7.66 23.55 16.33
CA VAL A 61 6.46 24.37 16.04
C VAL A 61 5.19 23.67 16.55
N ILE A 62 5.05 22.37 16.29
CA ILE A 62 3.90 21.59 16.79
C ILE A 62 3.89 21.52 18.33
N ALA A 63 5.06 21.36 18.96
CA ALA A 63 5.16 21.33 20.42
C ALA A 63 4.79 22.68 21.06
N GLU A 64 5.27 23.79 20.51
CA GLU A 64 4.95 25.14 20.98
C GLU A 64 3.46 25.47 20.77
N LEU A 65 2.90 25.12 19.60
CA LEU A 65 1.46 25.24 19.37
C LEU A 65 0.68 24.41 20.38
N THR A 66 1.05 23.14 20.60
CA THR A 66 0.36 22.28 21.57
C THR A 66 0.44 22.82 23.00
N SER A 67 1.54 23.49 23.36
CA SER A 67 1.74 24.15 24.66
C SER A 67 0.87 25.40 24.81
N ALA A 68 0.79 26.24 23.77
CA ALA A 68 -0.08 27.43 23.74
C ALA A 68 -1.58 27.06 23.81
N LEU A 69 -1.92 25.84 23.38
CA LEU A 69 -3.29 25.33 23.28
C LEU A 69 -3.88 24.74 24.57
N ALA A 70 -3.31 25.03 25.75
CA ALA A 70 -3.77 24.54 27.06
C ALA A 70 -5.22 24.94 27.42
N SER A 71 -5.86 25.81 26.64
CA SER A 71 -7.29 26.12 26.72
C SER A 71 -7.87 26.36 25.31
N PRO A 72 -9.18 26.13 25.07
CA PRO A 72 -9.78 26.35 23.77
C PRO A 72 -9.62 27.83 23.35
N PRO A 73 -9.15 28.11 22.12
CA PRO A 73 -8.92 29.47 21.69
C PRO A 73 -10.23 30.28 21.66
N PRO A 74 -10.20 31.59 22.00
CA PRO A 74 -11.37 32.44 21.91
C PRO A 74 -11.89 32.48 20.47
N ALA A 75 -13.21 32.64 20.29
CA ALA A 75 -13.80 32.73 18.97
C ALA A 75 -13.23 33.96 18.23
N LEU A 76 -12.53 33.72 17.12
CA LEU A 76 -12.02 34.76 16.23
C LEU A 76 -13.21 35.53 15.62
N GLU A 77 -13.34 36.83 15.90
CA GLU A 77 -14.31 37.68 15.21
C GLU A 77 -13.92 37.78 13.73
N ARG A 78 -14.81 37.32 12.85
CA ARG A 78 -14.60 37.35 11.39
C ARG A 78 -14.54 38.79 10.89
N SER A 79 -13.34 39.32 10.74
CA SER A 79 -13.08 40.43 9.82
C SER A 79 -12.40 39.89 8.56
N GLY A 80 -13.20 39.70 7.51
CA GLY A 80 -12.79 39.73 6.10
C GLY A 80 -11.72 38.73 5.64
N ILE A 81 -12.14 37.52 5.25
CA ILE A 81 -11.40 36.73 4.23
C ILE A 81 -12.43 36.20 3.23
N GLU A 82 -12.34 36.66 2.00
CA GLU A 82 -13.23 36.32 0.88
C GLU A 82 -13.15 34.83 0.54
N SER A 83 -14.33 34.21 0.46
CA SER A 83 -14.51 32.81 0.11
C SER A 83 -14.54 32.65 -1.42
N CYS A 84 -13.48 32.09 -2.00
CA CYS A 84 -13.50 31.59 -3.37
C CYS A 84 -14.13 30.20 -3.40
N SER A 85 -15.45 30.12 -3.54
CA SER A 85 -16.18 28.88 -3.82
C SER A 85 -16.64 28.86 -5.28
N SER A 86 -15.92 28.12 -6.13
CA SER A 86 -16.36 27.82 -7.49
C SER A 86 -17.40 26.70 -7.45
N THR A 87 -18.59 27.03 -7.93
CA THR A 87 -19.80 26.20 -7.95
C THR A 87 -19.69 25.12 -9.03
N VAL A 88 -19.97 23.86 -8.68
CA VAL A 88 -20.39 22.84 -9.66
C VAL A 88 -21.70 22.24 -9.17
N THR A 89 -22.79 22.70 -9.80
CA THR A 89 -24.13 22.14 -9.72
C THR A 89 -24.18 20.79 -10.44
N GLN A 90 -24.63 19.74 -9.75
CA GLN A 90 -25.28 18.62 -10.41
C GLN A 90 -26.38 18.04 -9.51
N GLY A 91 -27.61 18.09 -10.02
CA GLY A 91 -28.83 17.81 -9.27
C GLY A 91 -29.08 16.33 -9.03
N CYS A 92 -29.85 16.05 -7.98
CA CYS A 92 -30.47 14.76 -7.72
C CYS A 92 -31.96 15.00 -7.37
N PRO A 93 -32.91 14.22 -7.91
CA PRO A 93 -34.34 14.43 -7.68
C PRO A 93 -34.80 13.93 -6.30
N LYS A 94 -35.89 14.54 -5.85
CA LYS A 94 -36.59 14.29 -4.59
C LYS A 94 -37.14 12.86 -4.50
N GLU A 95 -36.87 12.18 -3.39
CA GLU A 95 -37.75 11.13 -2.89
C GLU A 95 -38.20 11.45 -1.46
N THR A 96 -39.50 11.30 -1.28
CA THR A 96 -40.31 11.64 -0.12
C THR A 96 -40.17 10.54 0.93
N THR A 97 -39.54 10.83 2.07
CA THR A 97 -39.54 9.92 3.23
C THR A 97 -40.70 10.24 4.16
N THR A 98 -41.67 9.33 4.16
CA THR A 98 -42.73 9.21 5.16
C THR A 98 -42.13 8.86 6.52
N MET A 99 -42.42 9.68 7.54
CA MET A 99 -42.15 9.37 8.95
C MET A 99 -42.95 8.16 9.40
N HIS A 100 -42.33 7.19 10.06
CA HIS A 100 -42.98 6.39 11.11
C HIS A 100 -41.98 6.17 12.25
N SER A 101 -42.35 6.74 13.40
CA SER A 101 -41.70 6.56 14.69
C SER A 101 -41.93 5.14 15.19
N ASN A 102 -40.92 4.54 15.81
CA ASN A 102 -41.18 3.59 16.89
C ASN A 102 -40.03 3.58 17.89
N ASP A 103 -40.33 4.17 19.05
CA ASP A 103 -39.57 4.08 20.28
C ASP A 103 -39.61 2.65 20.81
N GLN A 104 -38.50 1.93 20.66
CA GLN A 104 -38.12 0.84 21.55
C GLN A 104 -36.63 0.95 21.87
N ALA A 105 -36.31 1.91 22.73
CA ALA A 105 -35.05 1.93 23.45
C ALA A 105 -35.22 1.16 24.76
N SER A 106 -34.66 -0.04 24.85
CA SER A 106 -33.86 -0.51 25.98
C SER A 106 -33.58 -2.00 25.79
N VAL A 107 -32.39 -2.43 26.20
CA VAL A 107 -31.83 -3.79 26.03
C VAL A 107 -31.19 -4.05 24.66
N GLN A 108 -30.23 -3.20 24.27
CA GLN A 108 -29.00 -3.62 23.56
C GLN A 108 -28.00 -2.46 23.54
N ALA A 109 -27.61 -1.98 24.72
CA ALA A 109 -26.40 -1.20 24.90
C ALA A 109 -25.19 -2.15 24.75
N SER A 110 -24.86 -2.53 23.52
CA SER A 110 -23.68 -3.32 23.18
C SER A 110 -23.29 -3.07 21.73
N LYS A 111 -22.25 -2.25 21.53
CA LYS A 111 -21.48 -2.08 20.29
C LYS A 111 -22.24 -1.55 19.06
N THR A 112 -22.56 -0.26 19.05
CA THR A 112 -22.58 0.50 17.79
C THR A 112 -21.25 1.22 17.62
N TYR A 113 -20.26 0.53 17.06
CA TYR A 113 -19.24 1.20 16.27
C TYR A 113 -20.01 1.93 15.16
N SER A 114 -20.04 3.27 15.20
CA SER A 114 -20.47 4.01 14.03
C SER A 114 -19.55 3.56 12.88
N LYS A 115 -20.13 3.04 11.79
CA LYS A 115 -19.35 2.64 10.62
C LYS A 115 -18.45 3.81 10.25
N ALA A 116 -17.13 3.63 10.37
CA ALA A 116 -16.17 4.62 9.94
C ALA A 116 -16.52 5.04 8.50
N LYS A 117 -16.43 6.34 8.21
CA LYS A 117 -16.82 6.89 6.91
C LYS A 117 -15.92 6.28 5.83
N GLN A 118 -16.44 5.33 5.06
CA GLN A 118 -15.67 4.70 3.98
C GLN A 118 -15.74 5.53 2.71
N VAL A 119 -14.59 5.69 2.04
CA VAL A 119 -14.47 6.28 0.71
C VAL A 119 -14.59 5.18 -0.32
N THR A 120 -15.41 5.38 -1.35
CA THR A 120 -15.56 4.39 -2.42
C THR A 120 -14.89 4.89 -3.69
N VAL A 121 -14.01 4.08 -4.27
CA VAL A 121 -13.27 4.36 -5.51
C VAL A 121 -13.64 3.32 -6.55
N GLY A 122 -14.04 3.75 -7.75
CA GLY A 122 -14.26 2.84 -8.88
C GLY A 122 -12.92 2.40 -9.46
N VAL A 123 -12.68 1.10 -9.54
CA VAL A 123 -11.43 0.49 -10.03
C VAL A 123 -11.74 -0.31 -11.28
N SER A 124 -10.88 -0.17 -12.29
CA SER A 124 -10.93 -0.95 -13.53
C SER A 124 -9.74 -1.90 -13.56
N SER A 125 -9.99 -3.20 -13.63
CA SER A 125 -8.97 -4.26 -13.72
C SER A 125 -9.45 -5.38 -14.64
N SER A 126 -8.69 -6.45 -14.82
CA SER A 126 -9.26 -7.67 -15.40
C SER A 126 -10.15 -8.39 -14.38
N ARG A 127 -11.07 -9.23 -14.89
CA ARG A 127 -11.91 -10.10 -14.05
C ARG A 127 -11.08 -11.09 -13.22
N SER A 128 -10.03 -11.65 -13.81
CA SER A 128 -9.15 -12.63 -13.13
C SER A 128 -8.43 -12.04 -11.91
N MET A 129 -8.01 -10.77 -11.96
CA MET A 129 -7.42 -10.08 -10.80
C MET A 129 -8.43 -9.96 -9.66
N TYR A 130 -9.66 -9.54 -9.98
CA TYR A 130 -10.72 -9.43 -8.97
C TYR A 130 -11.11 -10.79 -8.39
N ASP A 131 -11.17 -11.83 -9.22
CA ASP A 131 -11.45 -13.18 -8.74
C ASP A 131 -10.33 -13.72 -7.82
N THR A 132 -9.06 -13.36 -8.10
CA THR A 132 -7.91 -13.67 -7.23
C THR A 132 -8.05 -12.97 -5.87
N LEU A 133 -8.44 -11.70 -5.87
CA LEU A 133 -8.74 -10.94 -4.65
C LEU A 133 -9.89 -11.59 -3.84
N THR A 134 -10.96 -12.03 -4.49
CA THR A 134 -12.09 -12.67 -3.79
C THR A 134 -11.70 -14.03 -3.21
N ARG A 135 -10.92 -14.83 -3.94
CA ARG A 135 -10.39 -16.12 -3.43
C ARG A 135 -9.46 -15.92 -2.24
N LEU A 136 -8.62 -14.88 -2.27
CA LEU A 136 -7.78 -14.52 -1.13
C LEU A 136 -8.62 -14.11 0.08
N ALA A 137 -9.69 -13.33 -0.13
CA ALA A 137 -10.61 -12.96 0.93
C ALA A 137 -11.32 -14.17 1.55
N GLU A 138 -11.80 -15.09 0.72
CA GLU A 138 -12.39 -16.36 1.16
C GLU A 138 -11.40 -17.20 1.98
N LYS A 139 -10.16 -17.37 1.49
CA LYS A 139 -9.10 -18.10 2.20
C LYS A 139 -8.78 -17.50 3.57
N ARG A 140 -8.87 -16.17 3.70
CA ARG A 140 -8.64 -15.44 4.96
C ARG A 140 -9.87 -15.33 5.86
N GLY A 141 -11.04 -15.81 5.42
CA GLY A 141 -12.31 -15.62 6.12
C GLY A 141 -12.72 -14.15 6.25
N ALA A 142 -12.26 -13.30 5.33
CA ALA A 142 -12.45 -11.85 5.34
C ALA A 142 -13.30 -11.39 4.14
N SER A 143 -13.75 -10.14 4.15
CA SER A 143 -14.42 -9.56 2.99
C SER A 143 -13.43 -9.06 1.94
N ALA A 144 -13.79 -9.07 0.66
CA ALA A 144 -12.94 -8.52 -0.40
C ALA A 144 -12.58 -7.04 -0.16
N ALA A 145 -13.49 -6.26 0.43
CA ALA A 145 -13.24 -4.86 0.79
C ALA A 145 -12.21 -4.72 1.92
N GLU A 146 -12.19 -5.65 2.88
CA GLU A 146 -11.19 -5.66 3.95
C GLU A 146 -9.81 -6.04 3.44
N VAL A 147 -9.72 -7.09 2.62
CA VAL A 147 -8.45 -7.46 1.97
C VAL A 147 -7.96 -6.35 1.05
N THR A 148 -8.86 -5.68 0.31
CA THR A 148 -8.49 -4.52 -0.52
C THR A 148 -7.81 -3.44 0.32
N ARG A 149 -8.38 -3.08 1.49
CA ARG A 149 -7.79 -2.06 2.38
C ARG A 149 -6.39 -2.46 2.82
N GLN A 150 -6.22 -3.70 3.29
CA GLN A 150 -4.93 -4.23 3.74
C GLN A 150 -3.87 -4.18 2.63
N LEU A 151 -4.22 -4.64 1.42
CA LEU A 151 -3.29 -4.63 0.29
C LEU A 151 -2.92 -3.20 -0.14
N VAL A 152 -3.91 -2.30 -0.20
CA VAL A 152 -3.68 -0.89 -0.56
C VAL A 152 -2.79 -0.20 0.46
N GLU A 153 -3.03 -0.41 1.75
CA GLU A 153 -2.23 0.16 2.84
C GLU A 153 -0.78 -0.35 2.81
N GLN A 154 -0.58 -1.66 2.72
CA GLN A 154 0.75 -2.28 2.63
C GLN A 154 1.53 -1.82 1.40
N SER A 155 0.88 -1.75 0.25
CA SER A 155 1.53 -1.31 -0.98
C SER A 155 1.78 0.20 -1.03
N LEU A 156 0.94 1.02 -0.38
CA LEU A 156 1.18 2.45 -0.23
C LEU A 156 2.42 2.71 0.65
N GLU A 157 2.54 2.03 1.78
CA GLU A 157 3.71 2.12 2.66
C GLU A 157 4.98 1.67 1.91
N SER A 158 4.90 0.50 1.27
CA SER A 158 6.01 -0.04 0.47
C SER A 158 6.41 0.90 -0.67
N PHE A 159 5.44 1.55 -1.32
CA PHE A 159 5.68 2.51 -2.39
C PHE A 159 6.51 3.70 -1.89
N TYR A 160 6.16 4.29 -0.75
CA TYR A 160 6.92 5.43 -0.21
C TYR A 160 8.35 5.04 0.18
N ILE A 161 8.57 3.82 0.70
CA ILE A 161 9.92 3.28 0.95
C ILE A 161 10.69 3.11 -0.37
N GLN A 162 10.04 2.64 -1.43
CA GLN A 162 10.67 2.44 -2.74
C GLN A 162 11.03 3.77 -3.41
N VAL A 163 10.22 4.82 -3.25
CA VAL A 163 10.45 6.15 -3.84
C VAL A 163 11.73 6.81 -3.31
N GLU A 164 12.17 6.47 -2.10
CA GLU A 164 13.45 6.94 -1.56
C GLU A 164 14.65 6.49 -2.41
N ASN A 165 14.54 5.32 -3.05
CA ASN A 165 15.64 4.65 -3.73
C ASN A 165 15.42 4.49 -5.25
N SER A 166 14.24 4.85 -5.76
CA SER A 166 13.85 4.62 -7.14
C SER A 166 12.89 5.69 -7.64
N SER A 167 12.95 6.01 -8.93
CA SER A 167 12.04 7.01 -9.49
C SER A 167 10.57 6.53 -9.40
N PRO A 168 9.62 7.36 -8.91
CA PRO A 168 8.20 7.01 -8.84
C PRO A 168 7.62 6.50 -10.16
N ARG A 169 8.09 7.08 -11.27
CA ARG A 169 7.68 6.68 -12.62
C ARG A 169 7.98 5.21 -12.91
N LYS A 170 9.20 4.74 -12.61
CA LYS A 170 9.59 3.34 -12.83
C LYS A 170 8.76 2.40 -11.97
N ILE A 171 8.53 2.75 -10.69
CA ILE A 171 7.72 1.97 -9.76
C ILE A 171 6.29 1.81 -10.31
N PHE A 172 5.66 2.90 -10.74
CA PHE A 172 4.33 2.82 -11.34
C PHE A 172 4.28 2.08 -12.68
N GLU A 173 5.32 2.16 -13.51
CA GLU A 173 5.42 1.36 -14.74
C GLU A 173 5.43 -0.15 -14.42
N CYS A 174 6.11 -0.57 -13.35
CA CYS A 174 6.09 -1.95 -12.87
C CYS A 174 4.73 -2.34 -12.29
N TYR A 175 4.11 -1.51 -11.45
CA TYR A 175 2.78 -1.81 -10.89
C TYR A 175 1.72 -1.89 -12.00
N GLU A 176 1.85 -1.06 -13.02
CA GLU A 176 1.01 -1.14 -14.22
C GLU A 176 1.26 -2.44 -15.00
N GLN A 177 2.50 -2.87 -15.14
CA GLN A 177 2.83 -4.16 -15.75
C GLN A 177 2.22 -5.33 -14.96
N ARG A 178 2.28 -5.30 -13.62
CA ARG A 178 1.62 -6.29 -12.76
C ARG A 178 0.11 -6.30 -12.95
N LEU A 179 -0.54 -5.13 -12.95
CA LEU A 179 -1.97 -5.01 -13.19
C LEU A 179 -2.37 -5.61 -14.55
N ARG A 180 -1.55 -5.39 -15.59
CA ARG A 180 -1.77 -5.93 -16.95
C ARG A 180 -1.42 -7.41 -17.10
N SER A 181 -0.68 -8.00 -16.15
CA SER A 181 -0.30 -9.41 -16.20
C SER A 181 -1.49 -10.36 -15.98
N TYR A 182 -2.58 -9.86 -15.40
CA TYR A 182 -3.81 -10.60 -15.20
C TYR A 182 -4.65 -10.60 -16.48
N GLU A 183 -4.84 -11.76 -17.10
CA GLU A 183 -5.58 -11.92 -18.35
C GLU A 183 -7.09 -11.74 -18.20
N GLY A 184 -7.78 -11.48 -19.30
CA GLY A 184 -9.25 -11.47 -19.38
C GLY A 184 -9.87 -10.10 -19.61
N GLU A 185 -11.21 -10.09 -19.64
CA GLU A 185 -11.99 -8.89 -19.95
C GLU A 185 -11.86 -7.82 -18.86
N THR A 186 -12.00 -6.56 -19.27
CA THR A 186 -12.02 -5.43 -18.35
C THR A 186 -13.27 -5.52 -17.47
N TYR A 187 -13.07 -5.39 -16.17
CA TYR A 187 -14.05 -5.50 -15.13
C TYR A 187 -13.96 -4.30 -14.19
N GLN A 188 -15.11 -3.68 -13.92
CA GLN A 188 -15.22 -2.54 -13.02
C GLN A 188 -15.78 -2.97 -11.68
N TRP A 189 -15.15 -2.54 -10.59
CA TRP A 189 -15.55 -2.85 -9.23
C TRP A 189 -15.29 -1.67 -8.29
N MET A 190 -15.89 -1.69 -7.11
CA MET A 190 -15.81 -0.59 -6.15
C MET A 190 -14.92 -0.97 -4.96
N ALA A 191 -13.76 -0.32 -4.85
CA ALA A 191 -12.91 -0.41 -3.68
C ALA A 191 -13.48 0.47 -2.56
N ARG A 192 -13.70 -0.11 -1.38
CA ARG A 192 -14.13 0.62 -0.18
C ARG A 192 -12.94 0.76 0.75
N LEU A 193 -12.43 1.98 0.87
CA LEU A 193 -11.30 2.33 1.71
C LEU A 193 -11.79 3.06 2.95
N ASP A 194 -11.01 2.97 4.04
CA ASP A 194 -11.24 3.84 5.19
C ASP A 194 -10.96 5.29 4.80
N HIS A 195 -11.51 6.24 5.57
CA HIS A 195 -11.44 7.65 5.22
C HIS A 195 -10.01 8.12 4.96
N ASP A 196 -9.10 7.81 5.89
CA ASP A 196 -7.73 8.32 5.91
C ASP A 196 -6.92 7.70 4.77
N LEU A 197 -6.96 6.37 4.63
CA LEU A 197 -6.37 5.66 3.49
C LEU A 197 -6.91 6.18 2.14
N GLY A 198 -8.21 6.49 2.08
CA GLY A 198 -8.84 7.09 0.91
C GLY A 198 -8.37 8.52 0.61
N MET A 199 -7.93 9.28 1.61
CA MET A 199 -7.30 10.59 1.43
C MET A 199 -5.84 10.44 1.01
N ASP A 200 -5.08 9.53 1.62
CA ASP A 200 -3.69 9.27 1.25
C ASP A 200 -3.57 8.84 -0.21
N VAL A 201 -4.47 7.96 -0.67
CA VAL A 201 -4.58 7.57 -2.08
C VAL A 201 -4.86 8.77 -2.99
N LYS A 202 -5.68 9.73 -2.56
CA LYS A 202 -5.97 10.94 -3.36
C LYS A 202 -4.77 11.88 -3.41
N ILE A 203 -4.06 12.04 -2.30
CA ILE A 203 -2.84 12.83 -2.21
C ILE A 203 -1.79 12.22 -3.15
N ALA A 204 -1.53 10.91 -3.05
CA ALA A 204 -0.62 10.20 -3.93
C ALA A 204 -1.04 10.32 -5.41
N ALA A 205 -2.34 10.17 -5.70
CA ALA A 205 -2.86 10.35 -7.06
C ALA A 205 -2.56 11.76 -7.61
N GLN A 206 -2.79 12.80 -6.81
CA GLN A 206 -2.50 14.18 -7.18
C GLN A 206 -1.00 14.43 -7.36
N GLU A 207 -0.18 13.99 -6.40
CA GLU A 207 1.28 14.14 -6.39
C GLU A 207 1.92 13.51 -7.63
N PHE A 208 1.53 12.28 -7.96
CA PHE A 208 2.12 11.51 -9.05
C PHE A 208 1.35 11.62 -10.38
N LYS A 209 0.37 12.54 -10.47
CA LYS A 209 -0.45 12.80 -11.67
C LYS A 209 -1.13 11.52 -12.20
N LYS A 210 -1.66 10.71 -11.30
CA LYS A 210 -2.48 9.53 -11.58
C LYS A 210 -3.92 9.75 -11.09
N SER A 211 -4.85 8.91 -11.52
CA SER A 211 -6.19 8.90 -10.91
C SER A 211 -6.19 8.01 -9.65
N ALA A 212 -7.06 8.31 -8.68
CA ALA A 212 -7.25 7.45 -7.50
C ALA A 212 -7.62 6.01 -7.89
N SER A 213 -8.38 5.84 -8.98
CA SER A 213 -8.70 4.52 -9.55
C SER A 213 -7.46 3.74 -9.98
N GLN A 214 -6.54 4.40 -10.68
CA GLN A 214 -5.27 3.79 -11.09
C GLN A 214 -4.39 3.45 -9.89
N ILE A 215 -4.25 4.36 -8.92
CA ILE A 215 -3.45 4.11 -7.72
C ILE A 215 -3.97 2.89 -6.96
N VAL A 216 -5.29 2.79 -6.72
CA VAL A 216 -5.87 1.61 -6.06
C VAL A 216 -5.65 0.34 -6.89
N GLY A 217 -5.86 0.38 -8.21
CA GLY A 217 -5.61 -0.77 -9.07
C GLY A 217 -4.15 -1.25 -9.03
N TYR A 218 -3.20 -0.32 -9.08
CA TYR A 218 -1.77 -0.58 -8.98
C TYR A 218 -1.40 -1.21 -7.63
N PHE A 219 -1.86 -0.63 -6.52
CA PHE A 219 -1.54 -1.14 -5.18
C PHE A 219 -2.20 -2.49 -4.89
N VAL A 220 -3.42 -2.73 -5.38
CA VAL A 220 -4.03 -4.06 -5.25
C VAL A 220 -3.27 -5.09 -6.08
N ALA A 221 -2.91 -4.76 -7.33
CA ALA A 221 -2.12 -5.66 -8.17
C ALA A 221 -0.75 -5.96 -7.55
N GLU A 222 -0.10 -4.95 -6.97
CA GLU A 222 1.15 -5.07 -6.22
C GLU A 222 1.00 -5.99 -5.02
N GLY A 223 0.03 -5.69 -4.15
CA GLY A 223 -0.20 -6.46 -2.94
C GLY A 223 -0.52 -7.93 -3.25
N LEU A 224 -1.28 -8.21 -4.32
CA LEU A 224 -1.52 -9.58 -4.77
C LEU A 224 -0.25 -10.25 -5.33
N ALA A 225 0.60 -9.51 -6.04
CA ALA A 225 1.86 -10.03 -6.57
C ALA A 225 2.83 -10.43 -5.44
N SER A 226 2.89 -9.60 -4.41
CA SER A 226 3.77 -9.77 -3.25
C SER A 226 3.18 -10.71 -2.18
N CYS A 227 1.91 -11.10 -2.30
CA CYS A 227 1.25 -12.03 -1.39
C CYS A 227 1.39 -13.49 -1.84
N ALA A 228 2.18 -14.28 -1.10
CA ALA A 228 2.39 -15.70 -1.38
C ALA A 228 1.07 -16.50 -1.49
N GLU A 229 0.08 -16.24 -0.63
CA GLU A 229 -1.22 -16.91 -0.66
C GLU A 229 -2.00 -16.61 -1.95
N ALA A 230 -1.90 -15.39 -2.47
CA ALA A 230 -2.56 -15.00 -3.72
C ALA A 230 -1.87 -15.65 -4.94
N GLN A 231 -0.55 -15.80 -4.87
CA GLN A 231 0.23 -16.47 -5.91
C GLN A 231 -0.13 -17.95 -6.06
N GLU A 232 -0.74 -18.60 -5.06
CA GLU A 232 -1.25 -19.98 -5.17
C GLU A 232 -2.39 -20.10 -6.18
N PHE A 233 -3.29 -19.11 -6.25
CA PHE A 233 -4.48 -19.19 -7.12
C PHE A 233 -4.16 -19.04 -8.60
N LEU A 234 -3.09 -18.32 -8.93
CA LEU A 234 -2.61 -18.19 -10.31
C LEU A 234 -2.00 -19.48 -10.86
N GLN A 235 -1.89 -20.52 -10.04
CA GLN A 235 -1.32 -21.81 -10.39
C GLN A 235 -2.37 -22.83 -10.87
N ASP A 236 -3.66 -22.54 -10.71
CA ASP A 236 -4.79 -23.44 -11.08
C ASP A 236 -4.97 -23.61 -12.60
N ALA A 237 -4.29 -22.82 -13.43
CA ALA A 237 -4.39 -22.88 -14.89
C ALA A 237 -3.48 -23.93 -15.54
N CYS A 238 -2.66 -24.64 -14.77
CA CYS A 238 -1.62 -25.56 -15.26
C CYS A 238 -2.06 -27.03 -15.11
N THR A 239 -1.80 -27.85 -16.14
CA THR A 239 -2.05 -29.30 -16.06
C THR A 239 -1.01 -30.00 -15.19
N ASN A 240 -1.36 -31.14 -14.57
CA ASN A 240 -0.42 -31.89 -13.72
C ASN A 240 0.80 -32.38 -14.52
N GLU A 241 0.63 -32.70 -15.79
CA GLU A 241 1.69 -33.14 -16.69
C GLU A 241 2.72 -32.04 -16.95
N GLU A 242 2.27 -30.79 -17.13
CA GLU A 242 3.16 -29.63 -17.27
C GLU A 242 3.94 -29.35 -15.98
N VAL A 243 3.31 -29.56 -14.83
CA VAL A 243 3.94 -29.41 -13.52
C VAL A 243 4.99 -30.49 -13.29
N GLU A 244 4.68 -31.75 -13.62
CA GLU A 244 5.63 -32.86 -13.50
C GLU A 244 6.84 -32.65 -14.42
N LYS A 245 6.62 -32.22 -15.66
CA LYS A 245 7.69 -31.82 -16.58
C LYS A 245 8.54 -30.69 -15.99
N ALA A 246 7.91 -29.69 -15.37
CA ALA A 246 8.61 -28.59 -14.74
C ALA A 246 9.47 -29.05 -13.55
N LEU A 247 8.95 -29.93 -12.68
CA LEU A 247 9.70 -30.49 -11.55
C LEU A 247 10.93 -31.26 -12.00
N VAL A 248 10.77 -32.19 -12.96
CA VAL A 248 11.90 -32.96 -13.53
C VAL A 248 12.95 -32.04 -14.16
N THR A 249 12.49 -31.00 -14.86
CA THR A 249 13.39 -30.02 -15.46
C THR A 249 14.17 -29.26 -14.38
N ILE A 250 13.50 -28.80 -13.33
CA ILE A 250 14.11 -28.06 -12.20
C ILE A 250 15.14 -28.93 -11.47
N GLU A 251 14.85 -30.22 -11.24
CA GLU A 251 15.78 -31.15 -10.59
C GLU A 251 17.13 -31.23 -11.32
N GLY A 252 17.12 -31.16 -12.65
CA GLY A 252 18.33 -31.12 -13.48
C GLY A 252 19.23 -29.90 -13.24
N PHE A 253 18.70 -28.84 -12.62
CA PHE A 253 19.43 -27.62 -12.28
C PHE A 253 19.75 -27.48 -10.79
N ILE A 254 19.46 -28.47 -9.94
CA ILE A 254 19.85 -28.39 -8.53
C ILE A 254 21.39 -28.49 -8.39
N GLY A 255 21.98 -27.69 -7.50
CA GLY A 255 23.41 -27.74 -7.21
C GLY A 255 24.28 -26.99 -8.23
N PRO A 256 25.24 -27.64 -8.93
CA PRO A 256 26.10 -26.97 -9.91
C PRO A 256 25.32 -26.35 -11.08
N GLY A 257 24.22 -26.97 -11.48
CA GLY A 257 23.34 -26.48 -12.56
C GLY A 257 22.71 -25.11 -12.24
N ALA A 258 22.41 -24.84 -10.97
CA ALA A 258 21.81 -23.57 -10.54
C ALA A 258 22.75 -22.40 -10.76
N LYS A 259 24.08 -22.62 -10.70
CA LYS A 259 25.07 -21.60 -11.00
C LYS A 259 25.07 -21.25 -12.49
N GLN A 260 24.86 -22.24 -13.36
CA GLN A 260 24.79 -22.03 -14.79
C GLN A 260 23.48 -21.31 -15.15
N LEU A 261 22.36 -21.79 -14.61
CA LEU A 261 21.04 -21.18 -14.81
C LEU A 261 21.00 -19.73 -14.32
N ALA A 262 21.62 -19.41 -13.18
CA ALA A 262 21.76 -18.05 -12.68
C ALA A 262 22.48 -17.13 -13.67
N GLN A 263 23.59 -17.59 -14.26
CA GLN A 263 24.30 -16.82 -15.29
C GLN A 263 23.43 -16.63 -16.53
N ASP A 264 22.72 -17.68 -16.93
CA ASP A 264 21.92 -17.73 -18.15
C ASP A 264 20.68 -16.81 -18.15
N VAL A 265 20.17 -16.47 -16.96
CA VAL A 265 19.04 -15.55 -16.76
C VAL A 265 19.44 -14.18 -16.20
N GLY A 266 20.74 -13.88 -16.14
CA GLY A 266 21.25 -12.55 -15.75
C GLY A 266 21.45 -12.32 -14.25
N LEU A 267 21.35 -13.35 -13.41
CA LEU A 267 21.72 -13.28 -11.98
C LEU A 267 23.22 -13.47 -11.73
N GLY A 268 24.02 -13.70 -12.78
CA GLY A 268 25.46 -13.85 -12.66
C GLY A 268 25.85 -15.07 -11.80
N LYS A 269 26.81 -14.90 -10.88
CA LYS A 269 27.36 -16.00 -10.07
C LYS A 269 26.49 -16.40 -8.86
N ARG A 270 25.26 -15.87 -8.76
CA ARG A 270 24.36 -15.97 -7.58
C ARG A 270 23.62 -17.32 -7.53
N ARG A 271 24.39 -18.40 -7.34
CA ARG A 271 23.85 -19.77 -7.21
C ARG A 271 22.86 -19.92 -6.06
N GLU A 272 23.14 -19.29 -4.92
CA GLU A 272 22.33 -19.41 -3.71
C GLU A 272 20.92 -18.84 -3.91
N LEU A 273 20.82 -17.64 -4.46
CA LEU A 273 19.54 -17.00 -4.79
C LEU A 273 18.73 -17.82 -5.79
N MET A 274 19.39 -18.32 -6.85
CA MET A 274 18.73 -19.22 -7.81
C MET A 274 18.23 -20.49 -7.13
N THR A 275 19.02 -21.07 -6.22
CA THR A 275 18.60 -22.27 -5.48
C THR A 275 17.37 -21.98 -4.60
N GLN A 276 17.32 -20.81 -3.97
CA GLN A 276 16.16 -20.37 -3.18
C GLN A 276 14.91 -20.17 -4.06
N VAL A 277 15.07 -19.57 -5.24
CA VAL A 277 13.98 -19.43 -6.23
C VAL A 277 13.47 -20.80 -6.70
N LEU A 278 14.37 -21.71 -7.09
CA LEU A 278 13.99 -23.06 -7.56
C LEU A 278 13.33 -23.90 -6.45
N ALA A 279 13.75 -23.70 -5.21
CA ALA A 279 13.12 -24.30 -4.03
C ALA A 279 11.78 -23.64 -3.65
N GLY A 280 11.42 -22.52 -4.29
CA GLY A 280 10.22 -21.75 -3.98
C GLY A 280 10.28 -20.97 -2.67
N SER A 281 11.44 -20.87 -2.03
CA SER A 281 11.60 -20.14 -0.75
C SER A 281 11.69 -18.62 -0.93
N VAL A 282 11.99 -18.16 -2.14
CA VAL A 282 11.95 -16.74 -2.53
C VAL A 282 11.08 -16.59 -3.77
N LEU A 283 10.14 -15.64 -3.74
CA LEU A 283 9.30 -15.30 -4.89
C LEU A 283 10.16 -14.71 -6.01
N ALA A 284 10.08 -15.30 -7.21
CA ALA A 284 10.76 -14.79 -8.40
C ALA A 284 10.02 -13.58 -8.98
N PRO A 285 10.71 -12.44 -9.23
CA PRO A 285 10.14 -11.32 -9.97
C PRO A 285 9.67 -11.75 -11.36
N THR A 286 8.72 -11.01 -11.92
CA THR A 286 8.09 -11.35 -13.21
C THR A 286 9.11 -11.45 -14.34
N ARG A 287 10.08 -10.53 -14.36
CA ARG A 287 11.18 -10.55 -15.36
C ARG A 287 12.04 -11.80 -15.25
N LEU A 288 12.41 -12.18 -14.03
CA LEU A 288 13.21 -13.38 -13.78
C LEU A 288 12.41 -14.64 -14.12
N LEU A 289 11.15 -14.70 -13.70
CA LEU A 289 10.26 -15.83 -13.97
C LEU A 289 10.04 -16.01 -15.49
N ALA A 290 9.86 -14.91 -16.23
CA ALA A 290 9.75 -14.95 -17.69
C ALA A 290 11.06 -15.42 -18.36
N ALA A 291 12.22 -14.97 -17.85
CA ALA A 291 13.52 -15.43 -18.34
C ALA A 291 13.73 -16.92 -18.08
N LEU A 292 13.35 -17.41 -16.90
CA LEU A 292 13.38 -18.83 -16.54
C LEU A 292 12.44 -19.65 -17.42
N ALA A 293 11.20 -19.21 -17.59
CA ALA A 293 10.21 -19.84 -18.47
C ALA A 293 10.75 -20.00 -19.89
N LYS A 294 11.36 -18.93 -20.44
CA LYS A 294 11.98 -18.96 -21.77
C LYS A 294 13.18 -19.90 -21.84
N ARG A 295 14.06 -19.89 -20.83
CA ARG A 295 15.28 -20.72 -20.81
C ARG A 295 14.99 -22.20 -20.62
N LEU A 296 13.97 -22.53 -19.84
CA LEU A 296 13.58 -23.90 -19.53
C LEU A 296 12.51 -24.44 -20.50
N GLU A 297 12.01 -23.61 -21.42
CA GLU A 297 10.93 -23.94 -22.36
C GLU A 297 9.66 -24.43 -21.63
N LEU A 298 9.32 -23.74 -20.55
CA LEU A 298 8.19 -24.02 -19.68
C LEU A 298 7.26 -22.80 -19.59
N SER A 299 6.02 -23.00 -19.17
CA SER A 299 5.12 -21.89 -18.89
C SER A 299 5.46 -21.24 -17.54
N THR A 300 5.16 -19.96 -17.38
CA THR A 300 5.31 -19.28 -16.09
C THR A 300 4.40 -19.88 -15.01
N ALA A 301 3.22 -20.37 -15.40
CA ALA A 301 2.29 -21.06 -14.53
C ALA A 301 2.85 -22.41 -14.02
N SER A 302 3.44 -23.22 -14.88
CA SER A 302 4.04 -24.51 -14.49
C SER A 302 5.23 -24.32 -13.55
N LEU A 303 6.04 -23.30 -13.78
CA LEU A 303 7.16 -22.94 -12.89
C LEU A 303 6.68 -22.48 -11.52
N ARG A 304 5.69 -21.58 -11.44
CA ARG A 304 5.11 -21.13 -10.16
C ARG A 304 4.56 -22.31 -9.36
N ARG A 305 3.87 -23.24 -10.02
CA ARG A 305 3.31 -24.44 -9.38
C ARG A 305 4.42 -25.37 -8.88
N ALA A 306 5.44 -25.62 -9.69
CA ALA A 306 6.58 -26.44 -9.31
C ALA A 306 7.36 -25.85 -8.12
N PHE A 307 7.58 -24.53 -8.10
CA PHE A 307 8.23 -23.85 -6.97
C PHE A 307 7.40 -23.97 -5.68
N SER A 308 6.08 -23.78 -5.75
CA SER A 308 5.19 -23.96 -4.61
C SER A 308 5.21 -25.39 -4.07
N LEU A 309 5.21 -26.40 -4.94
CA LEU A 309 5.35 -27.80 -4.56
C LEU A 309 6.70 -28.06 -3.89
N ASN A 310 7.80 -27.58 -4.46
CA ASN A 310 9.13 -27.70 -3.86
C ASN A 310 9.20 -27.09 -2.46
N LEU A 311 8.60 -25.91 -2.26
CA LEU A 311 8.54 -25.28 -0.93
C LEU A 311 7.78 -26.18 0.06
N SER A 312 6.61 -26.68 -0.35
CA SER A 312 5.78 -27.54 0.50
C SER A 312 6.47 -28.86 0.87
N GLN A 313 7.22 -29.45 -0.07
CA GLN A 313 7.98 -30.69 0.16
C GLN A 313 9.22 -30.44 1.03
N SER A 314 9.91 -29.30 0.82
CA SER A 314 11.02 -28.88 1.67
C SER A 314 10.59 -28.50 3.09
N ALA A 315 9.32 -28.15 3.28
CA ALA A 315 8.75 -27.83 4.58
C ALA A 315 8.40 -29.07 5.42
N VAL A 316 8.48 -30.28 4.85
CA VAL A 316 8.34 -31.52 5.61
C VAL A 316 9.68 -31.83 6.29
N PRO A 317 9.81 -31.71 7.63
CA PRO A 317 11.05 -32.04 8.30
C PRO A 317 11.37 -33.53 8.07
N SER A 318 12.52 -33.82 7.47
CA SER A 318 13.06 -35.17 7.48
C SER A 318 13.22 -35.58 8.94
N HIS A 319 12.47 -36.59 9.34
CA HIS A 319 12.22 -37.02 10.71
C HIS A 319 13.47 -37.57 11.45
N LYS A 320 14.66 -36.97 11.34
CA LYS A 320 15.94 -37.53 11.85
C LYS A 320 17.05 -36.53 12.22
N ALA A 321 16.77 -35.26 12.51
CA ALA A 321 17.82 -34.34 13.01
C ALA A 321 17.33 -33.53 14.23
N GLU A 322 17.97 -33.76 15.38
CA GLU A 322 17.88 -32.88 16.55
C GLU A 322 18.52 -31.54 16.22
N GLY A 323 17.71 -30.48 16.29
CA GLY A 323 18.10 -29.11 15.96
C GLY A 323 17.01 -28.50 15.10
N SER A 324 16.10 -27.75 15.72
CA SER A 324 14.90 -27.17 15.09
C SER A 324 15.26 -26.43 13.80
N PRO A 325 14.98 -27.00 12.61
CA PRO A 325 15.13 -26.27 11.37
C PRO A 325 13.97 -25.28 11.32
N THR A 326 14.25 -23.99 11.13
CA THR A 326 13.20 -23.01 10.84
C THR A 326 12.60 -23.36 9.49
N VAL A 327 11.52 -24.15 9.50
CA VAL A 327 10.78 -24.51 8.30
C VAL A 327 10.15 -23.24 7.74
N CYS A 328 10.58 -22.81 6.56
CA CYS A 328 9.92 -21.72 5.85
C CYS A 328 8.58 -22.22 5.33
N VAL A 329 7.50 -21.88 6.03
CA VAL A 329 6.12 -22.23 5.64
C VAL A 329 5.61 -21.29 4.55
N THR A 330 6.20 -20.10 4.43
CA THR A 330 5.83 -19.07 3.46
C THR A 330 7.06 -18.61 2.68
N ALA A 331 6.90 -18.40 1.38
CA ALA A 331 7.94 -17.83 0.53
C ALA A 331 8.24 -16.39 0.96
N LYS A 332 9.53 -16.04 0.99
CA LYS A 332 10.00 -14.67 1.21
C LYS A 332 9.82 -13.82 -0.03
N THR A 333 9.74 -12.50 0.14
CA THR A 333 9.77 -11.57 -0.99
C THR A 333 11.14 -11.57 -1.68
N TRP A 334 11.21 -11.07 -2.91
CA TRP A 334 12.47 -10.99 -3.65
C TRP A 334 13.51 -10.16 -2.89
N ARG A 335 13.11 -8.97 -2.42
CA ARG A 335 13.95 -8.09 -1.59
C ARG A 335 14.48 -8.78 -0.35
N GLU A 336 13.63 -9.44 0.44
CA GLU A 336 14.06 -10.20 1.61
C GLU A 336 15.08 -11.29 1.25
N GLY A 337 14.89 -11.95 0.10
CA GLY A 337 15.83 -12.94 -0.42
C GLY A 337 17.18 -12.33 -0.82
N VAL A 338 17.18 -11.15 -1.43
CA VAL A 338 18.39 -10.44 -1.86
C VAL A 338 19.14 -9.85 -0.66
N GLU A 339 18.46 -9.18 0.26
CA GLU A 339 19.03 -8.59 1.48
C GLU A 339 19.65 -9.67 2.39
N ALA A 340 19.06 -10.87 2.43
CA ALA A 340 19.59 -11.99 3.20
C ALA A 340 20.99 -12.45 2.75
N LEU A 341 21.39 -12.16 1.50
CA LEU A 341 22.70 -12.53 0.96
C LEU A 341 23.84 -11.60 1.43
N ARG A 342 23.54 -10.48 2.08
CA ARG A 342 24.51 -9.52 2.66
C ARG A 342 25.63 -9.14 1.70
N LEU A 343 25.25 -8.57 0.57
CA LEU A 343 26.16 -8.32 -0.55
C LEU A 343 26.74 -6.91 -0.47
N PRO A 344 27.77 -6.60 -1.27
CA PRO A 344 28.14 -5.21 -1.51
C PRO A 344 26.94 -4.43 -2.09
N LYS A 345 26.75 -3.18 -1.64
CA LYS A 345 25.59 -2.35 -2.00
C LYS A 345 25.36 -2.27 -3.51
N ASP A 346 26.43 -2.15 -4.30
CA ASP A 346 26.34 -2.05 -5.76
C ASP A 346 25.73 -3.31 -6.40
N GLU A 347 26.10 -4.49 -5.91
CA GLU A 347 25.57 -5.74 -6.44
C GLU A 347 24.21 -6.12 -5.85
N GLU A 348 23.90 -5.66 -4.64
CA GLU A 348 22.58 -5.77 -4.04
C GLU A 348 21.56 -4.96 -4.86
N GLN A 349 21.91 -3.71 -5.16
CA GLN A 349 21.07 -2.80 -5.92
C GLN A 349 20.82 -3.31 -7.35
N GLN A 350 21.82 -3.88 -8.02
CA GLN A 350 21.64 -4.53 -9.33
C GLN A 350 20.61 -5.68 -9.31
N LEU A 351 20.52 -6.42 -8.20
CA LEU A 351 19.51 -7.48 -8.07
C LEU A 351 18.15 -6.93 -7.66
N LEU A 352 18.11 -5.88 -6.85
CA LEU A 352 16.87 -5.18 -6.51
C LEU A 352 16.29 -4.46 -7.74
N GLU A 353 17.08 -4.11 -8.75
CA GLU A 353 16.57 -3.64 -10.05
C GLU A 353 15.77 -4.69 -10.84
N LEU A 354 15.95 -5.97 -10.50
CA LEU A 354 15.12 -7.06 -11.04
C LEU A 354 13.81 -7.21 -10.28
N GLU A 355 13.68 -6.59 -9.10
CA GLU A 355 12.41 -6.45 -8.41
C GLU A 355 11.46 -5.62 -9.29
N ASP A 356 10.23 -6.11 -9.44
CA ASP A 356 9.20 -5.34 -10.11
C ASP A 356 8.79 -4.16 -9.21
#